data_AF-A0A437LYC2-F1
#
_entry.id   AF-A0A437LYC2-F1
#
_cell.length_a   1.000
_cell.length_b   1.000
_cell.length_c   1.000
_cell.angle_alpha   90.00
_cell.angle_beta   90.00
_cell.angle_gamma   90.00
#
_symmetry.space_group_name_H-M   'P 1'
#
loop_
_entity.id
_entity.type
_entity.pdbx_description
1 polymer ?
#
loop_
_entity_poly.entity_id
_entity_poly.type
_entity_poly.pdbx_seq_one_letter_code
_entity_poly.pdbx_strand_id
1 'polypeptide(L)'
;MSATLTAQFDTRREAEMTVERLVQQFDIERTAIFISGEDANTVGTRRAGADAQAADPSPPARGDASVAGPITLSVDLQDEAQANQVREAFNEFAAGNVRAS
;
A
#
# COMPACT_ATOMS: atom_id res chain seq x y z
N MET A 1 -20.94 4.33 -14.47
CA MET A 1 -20.21 3.15 -14.98
C MET A 1 -19.38 2.66 -13.81
N SER A 2 -19.46 1.39 -13.47
CA SER A 2 -18.56 0.80 -12.49
C SER A 2 -17.24 0.43 -13.16
N ALA A 3 -16.12 0.69 -12.48
CA ALA A 3 -14.78 0.36 -12.97
C ALA A 3 -13.88 -0.02 -11.80
N THR A 4 -12.84 -0.78 -12.07
CA THR A 4 -11.82 -1.07 -11.05
C THR A 4 -10.52 -0.37 -11.45
N LEU A 5 -9.99 0.46 -10.56
CA LEU A 5 -8.65 1.04 -10.72
C LEU A 5 -7.63 0.23 -9.94
N THR A 6 -6.56 -0.17 -10.61
CA THR A 6 -5.46 -0.92 -10.00
C THR A 6 -4.15 -0.14 -10.13
N ALA A 7 -3.37 -0.12 -9.07
CA ALA A 7 -2.07 0.53 -8.96
C ALA A 7 -1.07 -0.39 -8.25
N GLN A 8 0.22 -0.19 -8.53
CA GLN A 8 1.31 -0.85 -7.83
C GLN A 8 2.12 0.17 -7.02
N PHE A 9 2.52 -0.25 -5.83
CA PHE A 9 3.32 0.54 -4.90
C PHE A 9 4.61 -0.21 -4.56
N ASP A 10 5.69 0.55 -4.46
CA ASP A 10 7.01 0.01 -4.10
C ASP A 10 7.07 -0.37 -2.62
N THR A 11 6.33 0.35 -1.77
CA THR A 11 6.28 0.10 -0.34
C THR A 11 4.87 -0.13 0.19
N ARG A 12 4.78 -0.96 1.23
CA ARG A 12 3.53 -1.15 1.99
C ARG A 12 3.02 0.16 2.59
N ARG A 13 3.94 1.04 3.01
CA ARG A 13 3.62 2.33 3.61
C ARG A 13 2.89 3.25 2.63
N GLU A 14 3.33 3.34 1.39
CA GLU A 14 2.66 4.16 0.36
C GLU A 14 1.26 3.64 0.04
N ALA A 15 1.11 2.32 -0.07
CA ALA A 15 -0.21 1.70 -0.25
C ALA A 15 -1.14 2.01 0.94
N GLU A 16 -0.66 1.94 2.18
CA GLU A 16 -1.45 2.24 3.38
C GLU A 16 -1.84 3.73 3.48
N MET A 17 -0.91 4.65 3.21
CA MET A 17 -1.21 6.10 3.16
C MET A 17 -2.24 6.41 2.06
N THR A 18 -2.17 5.72 0.92
CA THR A 18 -3.18 5.82 -0.13
C THR A 18 -4.54 5.38 0.39
N VAL A 19 -4.64 4.21 1.04
CA VAL A 19 -5.91 3.73 1.62
C VAL A 19 -6.48 4.72 2.64
N GLU A 20 -5.64 5.26 3.52
CA GLU A 20 -6.05 6.27 4.49
C GLU A 20 -6.63 7.51 3.80
N ARG A 21 -5.96 8.00 2.75
CA ARG A 21 -6.44 9.14 1.96
C ARG A 21 -7.80 8.85 1.32
N LEU A 22 -7.94 7.69 0.68
CA LEU A 22 -9.18 7.28 0.00
C LEU A 22 -10.36 7.22 0.97
N VAL A 23 -10.18 6.60 2.13
CA VAL A 23 -11.25 6.45 3.13
C VAL A 23 -11.55 7.78 3.80
N GLN A 24 -10.53 8.52 4.25
CA GLN A 24 -10.74 9.69 5.10
C GLN A 24 -11.14 10.95 4.31
N GLN A 25 -10.58 11.16 3.12
CA GLN A 25 -10.80 12.40 2.36
C GLN A 25 -11.79 12.23 1.21
N PHE A 26 -11.84 11.05 0.60
CA PHE A 26 -12.71 10.79 -0.55
C PHE A 26 -13.92 9.92 -0.21
N ASP A 27 -14.08 9.56 1.07
CA ASP A 27 -15.22 8.77 1.58
C ASP A 27 -15.42 7.45 0.80
N ILE A 28 -14.32 6.86 0.32
CA ILE A 28 -14.37 5.56 -0.34
C ILE A 28 -14.55 4.49 0.70
N GLU A 29 -15.55 3.63 0.49
CA GLU A 29 -15.82 2.52 1.39
C GLU A 29 -14.61 1.59 1.47
N ARG A 30 -14.17 1.28 2.71
CA ARG A 30 -13.04 0.37 2.93
C ARG A 30 -13.25 -1.02 2.31
N THR A 31 -14.51 -1.43 2.14
CA THR A 31 -14.95 -2.67 1.49
C THR A 31 -14.69 -2.70 -0.02
N ALA A 32 -14.55 -1.54 -0.66
CA ALA A 32 -14.22 -1.41 -2.08
C ALA A 32 -12.71 -1.44 -2.36
N ILE A 33 -11.87 -1.56 -1.31
CA ILE A 33 -10.41 -1.46 -1.40
C ILE A 33 -9.74 -2.81 -1.09
N PHE A 34 -8.99 -3.32 -2.06
CA PHE A 34 -8.29 -4.61 -1.99
C PHE A 34 -6.79 -4.40 -2.08
N ILE A 35 -6.04 -4.97 -1.13
CA ILE A 35 -4.57 -4.91 -1.11
C ILE A 35 -4.02 -6.32 -1.22
N SER A 36 -3.12 -6.53 -2.17
CA SER A 36 -2.36 -7.76 -2.33
C SER A 36 -0.86 -7.46 -2.41
N GLY A 37 -0.02 -8.40 -2.00
CA GLY A 37 1.43 -8.34 -2.21
C GLY A 37 1.90 -9.68 -2.76
N GLU A 38 3.06 -9.73 -3.40
CA GLU A 38 3.68 -11.02 -3.75
C GLU A 38 3.95 -11.84 -2.48
N ASP A 39 3.76 -13.15 -2.57
CA ASP A 39 3.70 -14.17 -1.51
C ASP A 39 4.92 -14.28 -0.56
N ALA A 40 5.88 -13.35 -0.62
CA ALA A 40 7.00 -13.26 0.31
C ALA A 40 6.62 -12.73 1.71
N ASN A 41 5.33 -12.51 1.98
CA ASN A 41 4.83 -12.07 3.29
C ASN A 41 4.43 -13.27 4.15
N THR A 42 5.41 -14.12 4.49
CA THR A 42 5.27 -15.08 5.61
C THR A 42 5.17 -14.28 6.90
N VAL A 43 3.95 -13.97 7.31
CA VAL A 43 3.63 -13.66 8.70
C VAL A 43 4.08 -14.86 9.54
N GLY A 44 5.15 -14.68 10.32
CA GLY A 44 5.41 -15.47 11.53
C GLY A 44 6.57 -16.48 11.51
N THR A 45 7.83 -16.03 11.62
CA THR A 45 8.91 -16.80 12.28
C THR A 45 9.97 -15.93 12.96
N ARG A 46 9.58 -14.91 13.74
CA ARG A 46 10.47 -14.40 14.78
C ARG A 46 9.71 -14.33 16.10
N ARG A 47 9.95 -15.31 16.97
CA ARG A 47 9.54 -15.25 18.37
C ARG A 47 9.98 -13.89 18.93
N ALA A 48 9.07 -13.15 19.53
CA ALA A 48 9.40 -12.01 20.35
C ALA A 48 10.26 -12.49 21.52
N GLY A 49 11.57 -12.29 21.41
CA GLY A 49 12.49 -12.40 22.53
C GLY A 49 12.32 -11.15 23.37
N ALA A 50 11.64 -11.30 24.50
CA ALA A 50 11.65 -10.33 25.58
C ALA A 50 13.09 -10.10 26.08
N ASP A 51 13.36 -8.87 26.51
CA ASP A 51 14.58 -8.37 27.17
C ASP A 51 15.90 -8.38 26.38
N ALA A 52 16.22 -7.24 25.77
CA ALA A 52 17.62 -6.83 25.58
C ALA A 52 17.76 -5.31 25.79
N GLN A 53 18.47 -4.98 26.86
CA GLN A 53 18.80 -3.65 27.37
C GLN A 53 19.62 -2.81 26.38
N ALA A 54 19.51 -1.48 26.53
CA ALA A 54 20.11 -0.43 25.73
C ALA A 54 21.62 -0.55 25.42
N ALA A 55 22.02 -0.19 24.19
CA ALA A 55 23.18 0.64 23.85
C ALA A 55 23.36 0.71 22.30
N ASP A 56 23.22 1.92 21.74
CA ASP A 56 23.94 2.56 20.60
C ASP A 56 24.37 1.76 19.34
N PRO A 57 24.64 2.41 18.19
CA PRO A 57 23.90 3.42 17.42
C PRO A 57 23.16 2.76 16.24
N SER A 58 22.24 3.50 15.59
CA SER A 58 21.57 3.08 14.36
C SER A 58 22.53 2.41 13.37
N PRO A 59 22.33 1.14 12.98
CA PRO A 59 23.09 0.58 11.88
C PRO A 59 22.78 1.39 10.61
N PRO A 60 23.78 1.65 9.74
CA PRO A 60 23.56 2.36 8.48
C PRO A 60 22.44 1.65 7.72
N ALA A 61 21.56 2.44 7.09
CA ALA A 61 20.50 1.94 6.24
C ALA A 61 21.10 0.90 5.29
N ARG A 62 20.79 -0.37 5.56
CA ARG A 62 21.31 -1.51 4.81
C ARG A 62 20.58 -1.46 3.47
N GLY A 63 21.26 -0.98 2.43
CA GLY A 63 20.74 -0.82 1.06
C GLY A 63 20.47 -2.14 0.32
N ASP A 64 20.27 -3.24 1.05
CA ASP A 64 20.31 -4.60 0.52
C ASP A 64 19.07 -5.42 0.94
N ALA A 65 17.91 -4.76 1.06
CA ALA A 65 16.63 -5.44 1.22
C ALA A 65 15.66 -5.04 0.09
N SER A 66 15.97 -5.48 -1.13
CA SER A 66 14.95 -5.63 -2.17
C SER A 66 14.08 -6.84 -1.83
N VAL A 67 13.21 -6.74 -0.82
CA VAL A 67 12.34 -7.86 -0.41
C VAL A 67 10.96 -7.37 -0.01
N ALA A 68 10.27 -6.74 -0.95
CA ALA A 68 8.81 -6.81 -1.04
C ALA A 68 8.49 -6.70 -2.52
N GLY A 69 7.91 -7.74 -3.13
CA GLY A 69 7.34 -7.60 -4.46
C GLY A 69 6.28 -6.50 -4.47
N PRO A 70 5.94 -5.94 -5.65
CA PRO A 70 5.09 -4.76 -5.75
C PRO A 70 3.75 -4.98 -5.03
N ILE A 71 3.39 -4.06 -4.13
CA ILE A 71 2.10 -4.07 -3.44
C ILE A 71 1.06 -3.59 -4.44
N THR A 72 0.09 -4.44 -4.75
CA THR A 72 -0.98 -4.11 -5.68
C THR A 72 -2.22 -3.67 -4.89
N LEU A 73 -2.70 -2.47 -5.19
CA LEU A 73 -3.92 -1.90 -4.66
C LEU A 73 -4.96 -1.84 -5.77
N SER A 74 -6.13 -2.41 -5.53
CA SER A 74 -7.29 -2.33 -6.42
C SER A 74 -8.46 -1.68 -5.70
N VAL A 75 -9.17 -0.79 -6.39
CA VAL A 75 -10.30 -0.04 -5.86
C VAL A 75 -11.47 -0.16 -6.83
N ASP A 76 -12.59 -0.66 -6.33
CA ASP A 76 -13.85 -0.72 -7.05
C ASP A 76 -14.58 0.62 -6.96
N LEU A 77 -15.03 1.13 -8.11
CA LEU A 77 -15.56 2.47 -8.26
C LEU A 77 -16.99 2.39 -8.77
N GLN A 78 -17.84 3.26 -8.23
CA GLN A 78 -19.25 3.33 -8.62
C GLN A 78 -19.48 4.28 -9.79
N ASP A 79 -18.64 5.32 -9.89
CA ASP A 79 -18.73 6.35 -10.90
C ASP A 79 -17.37 6.98 -11.28
N GLU A 80 -17.42 7.87 -12.26
CA GLU A 80 -16.24 8.53 -12.82
C GLU A 80 -15.66 9.62 -11.91
N ALA A 81 -16.48 10.21 -11.02
CA ALA A 81 -16.00 11.20 -10.06
C ALA A 81 -15.08 10.52 -9.03
N GLN A 82 -15.50 9.36 -8.52
CA GLN A 82 -14.64 8.50 -7.67
C GLN A 82 -13.39 8.07 -8.41
N ALA A 83 -13.48 7.72 -9.69
CA ALA A 83 -12.31 7.34 -10.49
C ALA A 83 -11.24 8.45 -10.54
N ASN A 84 -11.67 9.71 -10.63
CA ASN A 84 -10.74 10.84 -10.66
C ASN A 84 -10.09 11.09 -9.29
N GLN A 85 -10.85 10.97 -8.20
CA GLN A 85 -10.32 11.07 -6.84
C GLN A 85 -9.29 9.97 -6.54
N VAL A 86 -9.57 8.72 -6.96
CA VAL A 86 -8.62 7.62 -6.78
C VAL A 86 -7.34 7.83 -7.58
N ARG A 87 -7.43 8.32 -8.81
CA ARG A 87 -6.24 8.68 -9.61
C ARG A 87 -5.41 9.77 -8.94
N GLU A 88 -6.05 10.75 -8.31
CA GLU A 88 -5.35 11.79 -7.56
C GLU A 88 -4.54 11.21 -6.40
N ALA A 89 -5.16 10.36 -5.57
CA ALA A 89 -4.45 9.68 -4.48
C ALA A 89 -3.31 8.79 -4.98
N PHE A 90 -3.52 8.05 -6.08
CA PHE A 90 -2.47 7.20 -6.66
C PHE A 90 -1.26 8.03 -7.11
N ASN A 91 -1.49 9.19 -7.73
CA ASN A 91 -0.42 10.09 -8.14
C ASN A 91 0.30 10.73 -6.94
N GLU A 92 -0.40 11.05 -5.85
CA GLU A 92 0.19 11.63 -4.63
C GLU A 92 1.23 10.71 -3.98
N PHE A 93 0.99 9.39 -4.00
CA PHE A 93 1.84 8.39 -3.35
C PHE A 93 2.68 7.56 -4.33
N ALA A 94 3.02 8.15 -5.49
CA ALA A 94 3.92 7.57 -6.49
C ALA A 94 3.50 6.18 -7.00
N ALA A 95 2.20 5.93 -7.12
CA ALA A 95 1.69 4.68 -7.70
C ALA A 95 2.23 4.47 -9.13
N GLY A 96 2.78 3.29 -9.37
CA GLY A 96 3.15 2.80 -10.68
C GLY A 96 2.04 1.97 -11.33
N ASN A 97 2.16 1.75 -12.65
CA ASN A 97 1.32 0.81 -13.41
C ASN A 97 -0.19 1.00 -13.23
N VAL A 98 -0.67 2.25 -13.12
CA VAL A 98 -2.10 2.56 -12.94
C VAL A 98 -2.91 2.13 -14.17
N ARG A 99 -3.94 1.29 -13.98
CA ARG A 99 -4.80 0.75 -15.04
C ARG A 99 -6.26 0.71 -14.60
N ALA A 100 -7.16 0.90 -15.56
CA ALA A 100 -8.61 0.71 -15.38
C ALA A 100 -9.04 -0.57 -16.10
N SER A 101 -9.96 -1.32 -15.49
CA SER A 101 -10.64 -2.50 -16.06
C SER A 101 -12.15 -2.44 -15.86
#